data_AF-A0A5D8YLD3-F1
#
_entry.id   AF-A0A5D8YLD3-F1
#
_cell.length_a   1.000
_cell.length_b   1.000
_cell.length_c   1.000
_cell.angle_alpha   90.00
_cell.angle_beta   90.00
_cell.angle_gamma   90.00
#
_symmetry.space_group_name_H-M   'P 1'
#
loop_
_entity.id
_entity.type
_entity.pdbx_description
1 polymer ?
#
loop_
_entity_poly.entity_id
_entity_poly.type
_entity_poly.pdbx_seq_one_letter_code
_entity_poly.pdbx_strand_id
1 'polypeptide(L)'
;MMKMYVMCEQYWHVIWFLIQCRERKYTPTPSKNKINFRITLYKTQKVSMKKNILILFAAFALLAIVASCKKPKSDIGGILFKESRNKIFKRVDLDDYAAVFDSVLKAEKKNLTNPVTIRKFYQDNENDAYFIAHFAPKEHLKTLLDYYAKAPEHGLSPDYFNYTELKPLIDKLYDKHAIKTVNEAYRVIAHTELLVANSLLNYSSAIQFGVVNPRKTFSRYYMKTARPDSAFYQQVFTVQDVKSYLDSIQPKSSAYIKIQDALKNNTVYQGLTAEETRKTFELALERLRWRNKPSAKRYVWVNIADFTLHYFENGAEKLSMKVCAGKGPDQEDGPHNHQTPQLSSEIYNAQVNPVWNIPQSIAKNEILEHVKADPYYLVNNGINVYAKSGEKLDAESIDWSSVSASDMPYKFKQAPGNENSLGRIKFQFPNGSSVYLHDTPAQEPFKMQVRAVSHGCVRVEKPLELARALYGDGKKFQLIEKEMNEDIPTVNDIALTPKVPVYLDYMPCFVDSRGNIRIVPDVYKLDAILYNRMKQVLY
;
A
#
# COMPACT_ATOMS: atom_id res chain seq x y z
N MET A 1 25.72 31.23 -19.47
CA MET A 1 25.68 30.94 -18.02
C MET A 1 26.84 30.03 -17.57
N MET A 2 28.02 30.14 -18.19
CA MET A 2 29.11 29.15 -18.08
C MET A 2 30.29 29.63 -17.21
N LYS A 3 30.09 30.70 -16.43
CA LYS A 3 31.07 31.22 -15.45
C LYS A 3 30.61 31.06 -13.99
N MET A 4 29.42 30.50 -13.75
CA MET A 4 28.90 30.23 -12.40
C MET A 4 29.13 28.77 -11.95
N TYR A 5 29.51 27.89 -12.88
CA TYR A 5 29.80 26.47 -12.59
C TYR A 5 31.20 26.23 -12.02
N VAL A 6 32.18 27.09 -12.31
CA VAL A 6 33.58 26.89 -11.91
C VAL A 6 33.85 27.29 -10.45
N MET A 7 32.98 28.10 -9.83
CA MET A 7 33.12 28.44 -8.40
C MET A 7 32.46 27.42 -7.45
N CYS A 8 31.61 26.51 -7.93
CA CYS A 8 30.91 25.56 -7.06
C CYS A 8 31.76 24.32 -6.74
N GLU A 9 32.68 23.92 -7.63
CA GLU A 9 33.53 22.73 -7.41
C GLU A 9 34.69 22.95 -6.42
N GLN A 10 35.17 24.19 -6.22
CA GLN A 10 36.28 24.44 -5.29
C GLN A 10 35.88 24.43 -3.80
N TYR A 11 34.60 24.64 -3.48
CA TYR A 11 34.11 24.62 -2.08
C TYR A 11 33.72 23.22 -1.60
N TRP A 12 33.43 22.28 -2.50
CA TRP A 12 33.06 20.91 -2.13
C TRP A 12 34.27 20.09 -1.66
N HIS A 13 35.45 20.31 -2.25
CA HIS A 13 36.67 19.59 -1.88
C HIS A 13 37.23 19.96 -0.49
N VAL A 14 37.02 21.19 -0.02
CA VAL A 14 37.48 21.64 1.31
C VAL A 14 36.59 21.08 2.43
N ILE A 15 35.28 20.96 2.18
CA ILE A 15 34.32 20.43 3.17
C ILE A 15 34.42 18.90 3.27
N TRP A 16 34.72 18.20 2.18
CA TRP A 16 34.93 16.75 2.20
C TRP A 16 36.25 16.35 2.91
N PHE A 17 37.30 17.16 2.77
CA PHE A 17 38.59 16.92 3.44
C PHE A 17 38.53 17.17 4.97
N LEU A 18 37.69 18.11 5.42
CA LEU A 18 37.51 18.40 6.85
C LEU A 18 36.61 17.37 7.56
N ILE A 19 35.78 16.62 6.83
CA ILE A 19 34.89 15.59 7.40
C ILE A 19 35.58 14.22 7.53
N GLN A 20 36.63 13.93 6.73
CA GLN A 20 37.37 12.67 6.83
C GLN A 20 38.53 12.65 7.84
N CYS A 21 38.91 13.80 8.44
CA CYS A 21 40.03 13.85 9.39
C CYS A 21 39.65 13.65 10.87
N ARG A 22 38.44 13.20 11.21
CA ARG A 22 38.03 13.02 12.63
C ARG A 22 38.07 11.59 13.17
N GLU A 23 38.28 10.54 12.36
CA GLU A 23 38.44 9.20 12.90
C GLU A 23 39.37 8.33 12.06
N ARG A 24 40.60 8.11 12.57
CA ARG A 24 41.34 6.83 12.65
C ARG A 24 42.84 7.08 12.58
N LYS A 25 43.51 6.69 13.67
CA LYS A 25 44.97 6.55 13.78
C LYS A 25 45.42 5.46 12.81
N TYR A 26 46.32 5.79 11.87
CA TYR A 26 47.21 4.81 11.25
C TYR A 26 48.50 5.50 10.81
N THR A 27 49.63 5.01 11.32
CA THR A 27 50.98 5.41 10.93
C THR A 27 51.40 4.69 9.65
N PRO A 28 51.99 5.37 8.64
CA PRO A 28 52.69 4.68 7.57
C PRO A 28 54.20 4.92 7.60
N THR A 29 54.94 3.85 7.35
CA THR A 29 56.37 3.77 7.01
C THR A 29 56.66 4.36 5.62
N PRO A 30 57.92 4.76 5.31
CA PRO A 30 58.22 5.61 4.18
C PRO A 30 58.53 4.82 2.92
N SER A 31 58.02 5.27 1.77
CA SER A 31 58.63 4.93 0.48
C SER A 31 58.92 6.21 -0.32
N LYS A 32 60.14 6.24 -0.86
CA LYS A 32 60.75 7.32 -1.62
C LYS A 32 60.04 7.46 -2.97
N ASN A 33 59.70 8.68 -3.37
CA ASN A 33 59.96 9.15 -4.73
C ASN A 33 59.86 10.68 -4.82
N LYS A 34 60.94 11.29 -5.32
CA LYS A 34 61.11 12.72 -5.55
C LYS A 34 60.32 13.16 -6.78
N ILE A 35 59.55 14.24 -6.68
CA ILE A 35 59.22 15.09 -7.83
C ILE A 35 59.37 16.56 -7.39
N ASN A 36 60.27 17.27 -8.07
CA ASN A 36 60.57 18.69 -7.89
C ASN A 36 59.42 19.55 -8.43
N PHE A 37 58.99 20.55 -7.66
CA PHE A 37 58.24 21.70 -8.18
C PHE A 37 58.91 23.01 -7.76
N ARG A 38 59.26 23.82 -8.78
CA ARG A 38 59.80 25.19 -8.65
C ARG A 38 58.76 26.09 -7.98
N ILE A 39 59.19 26.82 -6.95
CA ILE A 39 58.44 27.93 -6.35
C ILE A 39 58.76 29.20 -7.14
N THR A 40 57.75 29.79 -7.77
CA THR A 40 57.81 31.16 -8.29
C THR A 40 57.08 32.07 -7.31
N LEU A 41 57.84 32.93 -6.63
CA LEU A 41 57.34 33.98 -5.74
C LEU A 41 56.55 35.02 -6.54
N TYR A 42 55.26 35.20 -6.22
CA TYR A 42 54.50 36.38 -6.64
C TYR A 42 54.40 37.39 -5.49
N LYS A 43 54.87 38.60 -5.79
CA LYS A 43 54.85 39.80 -4.96
C LYS A 43 53.45 40.13 -4.43
N THR A 44 53.40 40.51 -3.17
CA THR A 44 52.24 41.08 -2.48
C THR A 44 51.90 42.47 -3.05
N GLN A 45 50.67 42.62 -3.56
CA GLN A 45 50.05 43.94 -3.77
C GLN A 45 49.12 44.23 -2.60
N LYS A 46 49.43 45.30 -1.85
CA LYS A 46 48.55 45.91 -0.84
C LYS A 46 47.27 46.39 -1.54
N VAL A 47 46.20 45.60 -1.46
CA VAL A 47 44.85 46.04 -1.86
C VAL A 47 44.20 46.73 -0.66
N SER A 48 43.76 47.98 -0.88
CA SER A 48 43.16 48.88 0.10
C SER A 48 41.97 48.26 0.85
N MET A 49 42.16 47.97 2.15
CA MET A 49 41.13 47.41 3.06
C MET A 49 39.82 48.20 3.12
N LYS A 50 39.83 49.53 2.88
CA LYS A 50 38.62 50.35 3.03
C LYS A 50 37.55 50.08 1.97
N LYS A 51 37.92 49.70 0.74
CA LYS A 51 36.94 49.36 -0.32
C LYS A 51 36.34 47.98 -0.11
N ASN A 52 37.12 47.02 0.39
CA ASN A 52 36.64 45.66 0.65
C ASN A 52 35.71 45.58 1.85
N ILE A 53 35.90 46.41 2.89
CA ILE A 53 34.95 46.51 4.02
C ILE A 53 33.60 47.07 3.54
N LEU A 54 33.59 48.08 2.66
CA LEU A 54 32.34 48.62 2.12
C LEU A 54 31.61 47.61 1.24
N ILE A 55 32.33 46.82 0.44
CA ILE A 55 31.76 45.76 -0.40
C ILE A 55 31.27 44.59 0.47
N LEU A 56 31.97 44.23 1.54
CA LEU A 56 31.52 43.24 2.51
C LEU A 56 30.28 43.72 3.28
N PHE A 57 30.22 44.98 3.71
CA PHE A 57 29.01 45.55 4.32
C PHE A 57 27.85 45.64 3.34
N ALA A 58 28.10 46.01 2.08
CA ALA A 58 27.07 46.02 1.05
C ALA A 58 26.58 44.61 0.71
N ALA A 59 27.47 43.61 0.66
CA ALA A 59 27.11 42.21 0.45
C ALA A 59 26.39 41.60 1.65
N PHE A 60 26.77 41.97 2.89
CA PHE A 60 26.11 41.55 4.12
C PHE A 60 24.74 42.23 4.28
N ALA A 61 24.62 43.50 3.89
CA ALA A 61 23.34 44.21 3.79
C ALA A 61 22.46 43.60 2.69
N LEU A 62 23.02 43.22 1.53
CA LEU A 62 22.29 42.51 0.48
C LEU A 62 21.81 41.14 0.97
N LEU A 63 22.67 40.35 1.64
CA LEU A 63 22.33 39.07 2.25
C LEU A 63 21.30 39.20 3.37
N ALA A 64 21.34 40.27 4.16
CA ALA A 64 20.32 40.58 5.17
C ALA A 64 18.99 41.00 4.53
N ILE A 65 19.01 41.68 3.38
CA ILE A 65 17.81 42.01 2.60
C ILE A 65 17.21 40.73 1.97
N VAL A 66 18.03 39.81 1.45
CA VAL A 66 17.54 38.53 0.89
C VAL A 66 17.05 37.56 1.99
N ALA A 67 17.64 37.61 3.19
CA ALA A 67 17.18 36.83 4.35
C ALA A 67 15.93 37.43 5.03
N SER A 68 15.55 38.66 4.70
CA SER A 68 14.40 39.38 5.26
C SER A 68 13.26 39.61 4.27
N CYS A 69 13.30 38.98 3.09
CA CYS A 69 12.13 38.86 2.23
C CYS A 69 11.13 37.86 2.86
N LYS A 70 10.36 38.33 3.84
CA LYS A 70 9.14 37.62 4.28
C LYS A 70 8.27 37.35 3.04
N LYS A 71 7.69 36.16 2.95
CA LYS A 71 6.75 35.88 1.86
C LYS A 71 5.60 36.90 1.96
N PRO A 72 5.09 37.43 0.84
CA PRO A 72 3.91 38.28 0.90
C PRO A 72 2.77 37.49 1.52
N LYS A 73 2.27 37.95 2.68
CA LYS A 73 1.13 37.35 3.35
C LYS A 73 -0.15 37.63 2.56
N SER A 74 -1.12 36.73 2.66
CA SER A 74 -2.40 36.87 1.97
C SER A 74 -3.25 38.01 2.56
N ASP A 75 -4.01 38.73 1.71
CA ASP A 75 -5.01 39.72 2.15
C ASP A 75 -6.34 39.03 2.52
N ILE A 76 -6.31 38.15 3.52
CA ILE A 76 -7.51 37.39 3.94
C ILE A 76 -8.65 38.30 4.40
N GLY A 77 -8.35 39.45 5.00
CA GLY A 77 -9.36 40.43 5.42
C GLY A 77 -10.09 41.04 4.22
N GLY A 78 -9.34 41.47 3.20
CA GLY A 78 -9.91 41.99 1.94
C GLY A 78 -10.67 40.93 1.17
N ILE A 79 -10.15 39.71 1.07
CA ILE A 79 -10.80 38.57 0.43
C ILE A 79 -12.13 38.26 1.11
N LEU A 80 -12.14 38.04 2.42
CA LEU A 80 -13.38 37.71 3.16
C LEU A 80 -14.38 38.87 3.17
N PHE A 81 -13.92 40.14 3.19
CA PHE A 81 -14.81 41.28 3.02
C PHE A 81 -15.47 41.28 1.63
N LYS A 82 -14.74 40.92 0.57
CA LYS A 82 -15.27 40.86 -0.79
C LYS A 82 -16.38 39.81 -0.91
N GLU A 83 -16.16 38.64 -0.33
CA GLU A 83 -17.10 37.51 -0.41
C GLU A 83 -18.32 37.69 0.52
N SER A 84 -18.15 38.19 1.75
CA SER A 84 -19.25 38.30 2.73
C SER A 84 -19.93 39.67 2.82
N ARG A 85 -19.23 40.73 2.40
CA ARG A 85 -19.57 42.14 2.70
C ARG A 85 -19.60 42.50 4.19
N ASN A 86 -19.09 41.63 5.07
CA ASN A 86 -18.98 41.90 6.49
C ASN A 86 -17.81 42.86 6.79
N LYS A 87 -18.12 44.07 7.26
CA LYS A 87 -17.13 45.14 7.49
C LYS A 87 -16.10 44.80 8.58
N ILE A 88 -16.36 43.81 9.44
CA ILE A 88 -15.41 43.37 10.46
C ILE A 88 -14.11 42.86 9.82
N PHE A 89 -14.19 42.17 8.68
CA PHE A 89 -13.00 41.63 8.00
C PHE A 89 -12.03 42.70 7.50
N LYS A 90 -12.47 43.94 7.27
CA LYS A 90 -11.56 45.06 6.93
C LYS A 90 -10.60 45.44 8.05
N ARG A 91 -10.89 44.98 9.28
CA ARG A 91 -10.12 45.28 10.49
C ARG A 91 -9.25 44.10 10.93
N VAL A 92 -9.19 43.02 10.14
CA VAL A 92 -8.35 41.86 10.41
C VAL A 92 -6.90 42.22 10.10
N ASP A 93 -6.05 42.09 11.11
CA ASP A 93 -4.60 42.19 10.99
C ASP A 93 -3.96 40.80 10.93
N LEU A 94 -2.91 40.64 10.10
CA LEU A 94 -2.30 39.35 9.80
C LEU A 94 -1.31 38.88 10.88
N ASP A 95 -0.72 39.79 11.64
CA ASP A 95 0.18 39.44 12.74
C ASP A 95 -0.63 39.02 13.97
N ASP A 96 -1.71 39.74 14.27
CA ASP A 96 -2.67 39.36 15.32
C ASP A 96 -3.33 38.01 15.01
N TYR A 97 -3.74 37.81 13.75
CA TYR A 97 -4.28 36.54 13.30
C TYR A 97 -3.31 35.37 13.53
N ALA A 98 -2.02 35.53 13.15
CA ALA A 98 -1.03 34.48 13.26
C ALA A 98 -0.83 34.00 14.72
N ALA A 99 -0.95 34.89 15.70
CA ALA A 99 -0.90 34.54 17.12
C ALA A 99 -2.13 33.74 17.59
N VAL A 100 -3.32 34.11 17.11
CA VAL A 100 -4.56 33.36 17.36
C VAL A 100 -4.49 31.99 16.71
N PHE A 101 -4.00 31.90 15.46
CA PHE A 101 -3.84 30.64 14.74
C PHE A 101 -2.91 29.67 15.46
N ASP A 102 -1.75 30.12 15.93
CA ASP A 102 -0.82 29.26 16.69
C ASP A 102 -1.47 28.71 17.98
N SER A 103 -2.31 29.50 18.63
CA SER A 103 -3.07 29.08 19.81
C SER A 103 -4.11 28.01 19.47
N VAL A 104 -4.85 28.17 18.38
CA VAL A 104 -5.83 27.18 17.88
C VAL A 104 -5.12 25.89 17.46
N LEU A 105 -4.03 25.99 16.70
CA LEU A 105 -3.23 24.83 16.27
C LEU A 105 -2.69 24.02 17.46
N LYS A 106 -2.29 24.69 18.55
CA LYS A 106 -1.86 24.02 19.79
C LYS A 106 -3.01 23.31 20.50
N ALA A 107 -4.18 23.94 20.58
CA ALA A 107 -5.37 23.39 21.23
C ALA A 107 -5.90 22.15 20.47
N GLU A 108 -5.99 22.25 19.15
CA GLU A 108 -6.59 21.22 18.29
C GLU A 108 -5.63 20.10 17.89
N LYS A 109 -4.35 20.18 18.29
CA LYS A 109 -3.29 19.23 17.89
C LYS A 109 -3.69 17.75 18.04
N LYS A 110 -4.46 17.40 19.07
CA LYS A 110 -4.90 16.01 19.35
C LYS A 110 -6.00 15.52 18.41
N ASN A 111 -6.75 16.45 17.81
CA ASN A 111 -7.87 16.16 16.91
C ASN A 111 -7.41 16.08 15.43
N LEU A 112 -6.18 16.51 15.14
CA LEU A 112 -5.59 16.40 13.81
C LEU A 112 -5.11 14.98 13.51
N THR A 113 -5.38 14.50 12.30
CA THR A 113 -4.87 13.19 11.86
C THR A 113 -3.36 13.22 11.57
N ASN A 114 -2.85 14.35 11.06
CA ASN A 114 -1.44 14.53 10.71
C ASN A 114 -0.84 15.81 11.33
N PRO A 115 -0.78 15.91 12.68
CA PRO A 115 -0.44 17.16 13.37
C PRO A 115 0.98 17.65 13.07
N VAL A 116 1.94 16.74 12.85
CA VAL A 116 3.32 17.09 12.54
C VAL A 116 3.42 17.74 11.16
N THR A 117 2.79 17.12 10.16
CA THR A 117 2.79 17.60 8.77
C THR A 117 2.07 18.94 8.65
N ILE A 118 0.88 19.07 9.25
CA ILE A 118 0.10 20.31 9.25
C ILE A 118 0.87 21.44 9.94
N ARG A 119 1.45 21.18 11.12
CA ARG A 119 2.26 22.18 11.83
C ARG A 119 3.45 22.65 11.00
N LYS A 120 4.16 21.71 10.34
CA LYS A 120 5.31 22.06 9.49
C LYS A 120 4.90 22.95 8.33
N PHE A 121 3.78 22.64 7.68
CA PHE A 121 3.24 23.46 6.59
C PHE A 121 2.99 24.91 7.03
N TYR A 122 2.31 25.13 8.15
CA TYR A 122 2.03 26.49 8.63
C TYR A 122 3.28 27.22 9.12
N GLN A 123 4.24 26.52 9.73
CA GLN A 123 5.54 27.11 10.07
C GLN A 123 6.30 27.63 8.84
N ASP A 124 6.24 26.90 7.72
CA ASP A 124 6.90 27.28 6.46
C ASP A 124 6.19 28.41 5.70
N ASN A 125 4.97 28.74 6.13
CA ASN A 125 4.12 29.77 5.54
C ASN A 125 3.71 30.84 6.56
N GLU A 126 4.54 31.05 7.60
CA GLU A 126 4.38 32.15 8.58
C GLU A 126 2.99 32.20 9.24
N ASN A 127 2.34 31.03 9.44
CA ASN A 127 0.97 30.89 9.95
C ASN A 127 -0.09 31.68 9.15
N ASP A 128 0.13 31.89 7.85
CA ASP A 128 -0.85 32.52 6.98
C ASP A 128 -2.10 31.64 6.80
N ALA A 129 -3.27 32.24 6.54
CA ALA A 129 -4.50 31.51 6.26
C ALA A 129 -4.57 31.09 4.78
N TYR A 130 -3.62 30.23 4.40
CA TYR A 130 -3.39 29.79 3.03
C TYR A 130 -4.66 29.27 2.36
N PHE A 131 -5.37 28.33 2.98
CA PHE A 131 -6.53 27.69 2.35
C PHE A 131 -7.71 28.64 2.23
N ILE A 132 -7.98 29.47 3.24
CA ILE A 132 -9.00 30.50 3.17
C ILE A 132 -8.67 31.49 2.04
N ALA A 133 -7.42 31.94 1.93
CA ALA A 133 -7.02 32.87 0.87
C ALA A 133 -7.27 32.31 -0.54
N HIS A 134 -7.06 31.00 -0.74
CA HIS A 134 -7.21 30.36 -2.05
C HIS A 134 -8.64 29.84 -2.32
N PHE A 135 -9.40 29.47 -1.28
CA PHE A 135 -10.70 28.79 -1.43
C PHE A 135 -11.91 29.64 -1.02
N ALA A 136 -11.74 30.75 -0.29
CA ALA A 136 -12.86 31.65 -0.05
C ALA A 136 -13.42 32.28 -1.35
N PRO A 137 -12.58 32.70 -2.32
CA PRO A 137 -13.10 33.21 -3.59
C PRO A 137 -13.95 32.18 -4.33
N LYS A 138 -15.02 32.65 -4.98
CA LYS A 138 -15.91 31.82 -5.84
C LYS A 138 -16.55 30.63 -5.11
N GLU A 139 -16.71 30.73 -3.79
CA GLU A 139 -17.36 29.72 -2.95
C GLU A 139 -16.69 28.33 -2.96
N HIS A 140 -15.39 28.23 -3.26
CA HIS A 140 -14.68 26.94 -3.26
C HIS A 140 -14.68 26.24 -1.89
N LEU A 141 -14.78 26.99 -0.78
CA LEU A 141 -15.02 26.42 0.56
C LEU A 141 -16.37 25.67 0.64
N LYS A 142 -17.43 26.17 -0.01
CA LYS A 142 -18.72 25.45 -0.08
C LYS A 142 -18.60 24.23 -0.98
N THR A 143 -17.85 24.35 -2.09
CA THR A 143 -17.54 23.19 -2.94
C THR A 143 -16.89 22.06 -2.13
N LEU A 144 -15.94 22.34 -1.23
CA LEU A 144 -15.37 21.31 -0.33
C LEU A 144 -16.45 20.59 0.49
N LEU A 145 -17.38 21.33 1.09
CA LEU A 145 -18.49 20.76 1.84
C LEU A 145 -19.38 19.86 0.99
N ASP A 146 -19.61 20.19 -0.29
CA ASP A 146 -20.40 19.36 -1.20
C ASP A 146 -19.77 17.98 -1.44
N TYR A 147 -18.43 17.88 -1.50
CA TYR A 147 -17.75 16.59 -1.61
C TYR A 147 -17.81 15.82 -0.29
N TYR A 148 -17.64 16.50 0.85
CA TYR A 148 -17.71 15.86 2.17
C TYR A 148 -19.12 15.34 2.47
N ALA A 149 -20.16 16.07 2.06
CA ALA A 149 -21.56 15.62 2.18
C ALA A 149 -21.83 14.33 1.37
N LYS A 150 -21.11 14.12 0.26
CA LYS A 150 -21.20 12.92 -0.59
C LYS A 150 -20.29 11.78 -0.13
N ALA A 151 -19.55 11.94 0.97
CA ALA A 151 -18.72 10.88 1.55
C ALA A 151 -19.47 9.53 1.75
N PRO A 152 -20.76 9.49 2.11
CA PRO A 152 -21.51 8.24 2.22
C PRO A 152 -21.61 7.46 0.91
N GLU A 153 -21.59 8.14 -0.25
CA GLU A 153 -21.53 7.47 -1.56
C GLU A 153 -20.23 6.65 -1.73
N HIS A 154 -19.20 6.95 -0.94
CA HIS A 154 -17.93 6.22 -0.88
C HIS A 154 -17.85 5.24 0.30
N GLY A 155 -18.91 5.09 1.10
CA GLY A 155 -18.88 4.34 2.35
C GLY A 155 -18.03 5.00 3.44
N LEU A 156 -18.00 6.33 3.46
CA LEU A 156 -17.24 7.14 4.41
C LEU A 156 -18.19 8.06 5.20
N SER A 157 -17.81 8.42 6.42
CA SER A 157 -18.56 9.38 7.24
C SER A 157 -18.18 10.82 6.87
N PRO A 158 -19.15 11.74 6.63
CA PRO A 158 -18.86 13.16 6.47
C PRO A 158 -18.11 13.76 7.67
N ASP A 159 -18.36 13.27 8.88
CA ASP A 159 -17.75 13.80 10.10
C ASP A 159 -16.29 13.39 10.28
N TYR A 160 -15.84 12.33 9.59
CA TYR A 160 -14.40 12.05 9.46
C TYR A 160 -13.66 13.19 8.73
N PHE A 161 -14.39 14.03 7.99
CA PHE A 161 -13.92 15.24 7.34
C PHE A 161 -14.41 16.52 8.04
N ASN A 162 -14.74 16.43 9.33
CA ASN A 162 -15.20 17.53 10.17
C ASN A 162 -16.44 18.26 9.61
N TYR A 163 -17.29 17.61 8.80
CA TYR A 163 -18.40 18.28 8.11
C TYR A 163 -19.34 19.04 9.06
N THR A 164 -19.81 18.40 10.13
CA THR A 164 -20.74 19.01 11.10
C THR A 164 -20.18 20.28 11.76
N GLU A 165 -18.87 20.31 12.00
CA GLU A 165 -18.19 21.45 12.62
C GLU A 165 -17.79 22.52 11.59
N LEU A 166 -17.31 22.09 10.42
CA LEU A 166 -16.78 22.96 9.38
C LEU A 166 -17.89 23.74 8.67
N LYS A 167 -19.06 23.13 8.46
CA LYS A 167 -20.19 23.77 7.79
C LYS A 167 -20.61 25.10 8.43
N PRO A 168 -20.97 25.17 9.73
CA PRO A 168 -21.38 26.44 10.34
C PRO A 168 -20.25 27.48 10.38
N LEU A 169 -18.98 27.07 10.44
CA LEU A 169 -17.84 27.99 10.37
C LEU A 169 -17.72 28.62 8.98
N ILE A 170 -17.83 27.82 7.92
CA ILE A 170 -17.82 28.30 6.54
C ILE A 170 -19.03 29.20 6.28
N ASP A 171 -20.23 28.83 6.74
CA ASP A 171 -21.43 29.66 6.59
C ASP A 171 -21.24 31.05 7.21
N LYS A 172 -20.61 31.14 8.40
CA LYS A 172 -20.26 32.41 9.05
C LYS A 172 -19.28 33.27 8.23
N LEU A 173 -18.34 32.66 7.51
CA LEU A 173 -17.35 33.39 6.72
C LEU A 173 -17.98 34.10 5.50
N TYR A 174 -19.10 33.60 4.97
CA TYR A 174 -19.82 34.22 3.85
C TYR A 174 -20.99 35.12 4.29
N ASP A 175 -21.39 35.08 5.57
CA ASP A 175 -22.51 35.86 6.07
C ASP A 175 -22.10 37.30 6.45
N LYS A 176 -22.94 38.26 6.04
CA LYS A 176 -22.71 39.71 6.22
C LYS A 176 -22.74 40.16 7.68
N HIS A 177 -23.44 39.43 8.56
CA HIS A 177 -23.83 39.84 9.91
C HIS A 177 -23.42 38.85 11.00
N ALA A 178 -23.01 37.63 10.65
CA ALA A 178 -22.77 36.57 11.61
C ALA A 178 -21.60 36.86 12.56
N ILE A 179 -20.49 37.42 12.03
CA ILE A 179 -19.31 37.77 12.82
C ILE A 179 -19.41 39.24 13.25
N LYS A 180 -19.36 39.47 14.57
CA LYS A 180 -19.63 40.77 15.19
C LYS A 180 -18.38 41.48 15.69
N THR A 181 -17.31 40.74 15.98
CA THR A 181 -16.07 41.30 16.54
C THR A 181 -14.83 40.79 15.79
N VAL A 182 -13.74 41.56 15.85
CA VAL A 182 -12.47 41.16 15.21
C VAL A 182 -11.88 39.90 15.87
N ASN A 183 -11.99 39.77 17.20
CA ASN A 183 -11.55 38.57 17.91
C ASN A 183 -12.34 37.31 17.51
N GLU A 184 -13.65 37.46 17.27
CA GLU A 184 -14.46 36.38 16.71
C GLU A 184 -14.01 36.04 15.29
N ALA A 185 -13.73 37.05 14.45
CA ALA A 185 -13.20 36.84 13.09
C ALA A 185 -11.89 36.03 13.12
N TYR A 186 -10.92 36.42 13.95
CA TYR A 186 -9.65 35.67 14.07
C TYR A 186 -9.87 34.20 14.45
N ARG A 187 -10.76 33.92 15.42
CA ARG A 187 -11.05 32.54 15.85
C ARG A 187 -11.76 31.74 14.77
N VAL A 188 -12.76 32.31 14.09
CA VAL A 188 -13.49 31.62 13.01
C VAL A 188 -12.57 31.32 11.84
N ILE A 189 -11.74 32.30 11.42
CA ILE A 189 -10.75 32.11 10.35
C ILE A 189 -9.76 31.01 10.76
N ALA A 190 -9.14 31.12 11.94
CA ALA A 190 -8.11 30.17 12.37
C ALA A 190 -8.63 28.74 12.49
N HIS A 191 -9.85 28.59 13.03
CA HIS A 191 -10.46 27.28 13.17
C HIS A 191 -10.85 26.69 11.81
N THR A 192 -11.45 27.50 10.93
CA THR A 192 -11.80 27.07 9.57
C THR A 192 -10.56 26.66 8.79
N GLU A 193 -9.49 27.47 8.83
CA GLU A 193 -8.22 27.22 8.14
C GLU A 193 -7.63 25.88 8.56
N LEU A 194 -7.59 25.60 9.87
CA LEU A 194 -7.05 24.36 10.40
C LEU A 194 -7.89 23.15 10.01
N LEU A 195 -9.22 23.25 10.13
CA LEU A 195 -10.14 22.17 9.76
C LEU A 195 -10.13 21.91 8.25
N VAL A 196 -10.09 22.94 7.40
CA VAL A 196 -9.96 22.78 5.94
C VAL A 196 -8.69 22.01 5.61
N ALA A 197 -7.55 22.37 6.23
CA ALA A 197 -6.30 21.65 6.04
C ALA A 197 -6.40 20.18 6.45
N ASN A 198 -6.96 19.90 7.63
CA ASN A 198 -7.12 18.53 8.14
C ASN A 198 -8.08 17.71 7.27
N SER A 199 -9.26 18.25 6.96
CA SER A 199 -10.29 17.57 6.18
C SER A 199 -9.86 17.32 4.74
N LEU A 200 -9.19 18.27 4.09
CA LEU A 200 -8.73 18.10 2.71
C LEU A 200 -7.67 17.00 2.62
N LEU A 201 -6.74 16.94 3.58
CA LEU A 201 -5.78 15.85 3.71
C LEU A 201 -6.46 14.50 3.93
N ASN A 202 -7.40 14.44 4.87
CA ASN A 202 -8.11 13.22 5.23
C ASN A 202 -8.96 12.72 4.07
N TYR A 203 -9.72 13.59 3.40
CA TYR A 203 -10.52 13.24 2.24
C TYR A 203 -9.65 12.76 1.08
N SER A 204 -8.59 13.51 0.76
CA SER A 204 -7.63 13.12 -0.27
C SER A 204 -7.00 11.76 0.01
N SER A 205 -6.65 11.49 1.27
CA SER A 205 -6.07 10.21 1.68
C SER A 205 -7.10 9.09 1.63
N ALA A 206 -8.29 9.31 2.18
CA ALA A 206 -9.35 8.31 2.26
C ALA A 206 -9.77 7.84 0.86
N ILE A 207 -10.02 8.78 -0.06
CA ILE A 207 -10.44 8.48 -1.43
C ILE A 207 -9.35 7.74 -2.23
N GLN A 208 -8.08 8.08 -2.01
CA GLN A 208 -6.98 7.53 -2.80
C GLN A 208 -6.33 6.27 -2.22
N PHE A 209 -6.39 6.06 -0.91
CA PHE A 209 -5.64 5.00 -0.21
C PHE A 209 -6.46 4.20 0.80
N GLY A 210 -7.74 4.54 0.99
CA GLY A 210 -8.59 3.98 2.04
C GLY A 210 -8.28 4.56 3.42
N VAL A 211 -9.19 4.33 4.36
CA VAL A 211 -9.05 4.76 5.77
C VAL A 211 -8.37 3.71 6.65
N VAL A 212 -8.33 2.46 6.21
CA VAL A 212 -7.71 1.34 6.92
C VAL A 212 -6.37 0.97 6.28
N ASN A 213 -5.37 0.64 7.11
CA ASN A 213 -4.11 0.06 6.64
C ASN A 213 -4.19 -1.47 6.72
N PRO A 214 -4.38 -2.19 5.59
CA PRO A 214 -4.59 -3.64 5.62
C PRO A 214 -3.41 -4.41 6.23
N ARG A 215 -2.17 -3.91 6.10
CA ARG A 215 -0.98 -4.52 6.70
C ARG A 215 -0.99 -4.50 8.23
N LYS A 216 -1.67 -3.52 8.85
CA LYS A 216 -1.83 -3.44 10.31
C LYS A 216 -3.10 -4.13 10.80
N THR A 217 -4.00 -4.50 9.89
CA THR A 217 -5.33 -5.01 10.20
C THR A 217 -5.41 -6.53 10.05
N PHE A 218 -4.79 -7.09 9.01
CA PHE A 218 -4.83 -8.52 8.74
C PHE A 218 -3.46 -9.16 8.99
N SER A 219 -3.45 -10.26 9.73
CA SER A 219 -2.22 -10.99 10.08
C SER A 219 -1.52 -11.63 8.88
N ARG A 220 -2.28 -12.02 7.84
CA ARG A 220 -1.79 -12.70 6.63
C ARG A 220 -1.86 -11.82 5.39
N TYR A 221 -1.42 -10.57 5.52
CA TYR A 221 -1.39 -9.59 4.42
C TYR A 221 0.03 -9.17 4.08
N TYR A 222 0.46 -9.57 2.88
CA TYR A 222 1.81 -9.37 2.33
C TYR A 222 1.77 -8.72 0.93
N MET A 223 0.65 -8.09 0.56
CA MET A 223 0.57 -7.32 -0.67
C MET A 223 1.30 -5.98 -0.52
N LYS A 224 1.88 -5.48 -1.61
CA LYS A 224 2.35 -4.11 -1.68
C LYS A 224 1.15 -3.16 -1.77
N THR A 225 0.99 -2.31 -0.76
CA THR A 225 -0.09 -1.31 -0.67
C THR A 225 0.50 0.09 -0.67
N ALA A 226 0.07 0.95 -1.60
CA ALA A 226 0.51 2.34 -1.61
C ALA A 226 -0.06 3.09 -0.39
N ARG A 227 0.66 4.09 0.10
CA ARG A 227 0.24 4.95 1.23
C ARG A 227 0.59 6.41 0.93
N PRO A 228 -0.09 7.37 1.57
CA PRO A 228 0.32 8.77 1.56
C PRO A 228 1.79 8.93 1.96
N ASP A 229 2.57 9.57 1.10
CA ASP A 229 3.96 9.93 1.34
C ASP A 229 4.14 11.46 1.36
N SER A 230 5.37 11.92 1.51
CA SER A 230 5.68 13.35 1.54
C SER A 230 5.29 14.08 0.25
N ALA A 231 5.39 13.43 -0.91
CA ALA A 231 5.01 14.03 -2.19
C ALA A 231 3.49 14.22 -2.28
N PHE A 232 2.71 13.23 -1.82
CA PHE A 232 1.26 13.35 -1.69
C PHE A 232 0.87 14.54 -0.80
N TYR A 233 1.46 14.67 0.39
CA TYR A 233 1.12 15.77 1.29
C TYR A 233 1.41 17.14 0.67
N GLN A 234 2.57 17.29 0.02
CA GLN A 234 2.93 18.52 -0.67
C GLN A 234 1.95 18.86 -1.81
N GLN A 235 1.51 17.85 -2.57
CA GLN A 235 0.50 18.06 -3.60
C GLN A 235 -0.81 18.60 -3.01
N VAL A 236 -1.28 18.05 -1.89
CA VAL A 236 -2.53 18.51 -1.25
C VAL A 236 -2.41 19.95 -0.74
N PHE A 237 -1.28 20.29 -0.10
CA PHE A 237 -1.03 21.63 0.44
C PHE A 237 -0.81 22.72 -0.62
N THR A 238 -0.65 22.35 -1.89
CA THR A 238 -0.41 23.29 -3.00
C THR A 238 -1.62 23.40 -3.94
N VAL A 239 -2.76 22.80 -3.57
CA VAL A 239 -4.00 22.89 -4.34
C VAL A 239 -4.52 24.32 -4.34
N GLN A 240 -4.73 24.88 -5.54
CA GLN A 240 -5.36 26.19 -5.75
C GLN A 240 -6.78 26.05 -6.31
N ASP A 241 -6.95 25.20 -7.34
CA ASP A 241 -8.27 24.82 -7.86
C ASP A 241 -8.74 23.54 -7.16
N VAL A 242 -9.48 23.73 -6.07
CA VAL A 242 -9.95 22.63 -5.25
C VAL A 242 -10.93 21.73 -5.99
N LYS A 243 -11.78 22.27 -6.86
CA LYS A 243 -12.78 21.48 -7.58
C LYS A 243 -12.09 20.54 -8.57
N SER A 244 -11.23 21.10 -9.42
CA SER A 244 -10.47 20.30 -10.40
C SER A 244 -9.62 19.24 -9.71
N TYR A 245 -9.02 19.57 -8.57
CA TYR A 245 -8.28 18.60 -7.76
C TYR A 245 -9.18 17.48 -7.22
N LEU A 246 -10.29 17.81 -6.55
CA LEU A 246 -11.20 16.83 -5.96
C LEU A 246 -11.87 15.92 -7.00
N ASP A 247 -12.17 16.46 -8.20
CA ASP A 247 -12.62 15.67 -9.35
C ASP A 247 -11.53 14.71 -9.84
N SER A 248 -10.27 15.16 -9.87
CA SER A 248 -9.16 14.36 -10.41
C SER A 248 -8.84 13.12 -9.58
N ILE A 249 -9.07 13.17 -8.26
CA ILE A 249 -8.72 12.09 -7.32
C ILE A 249 -9.80 11.01 -7.20
N GLN A 250 -10.99 11.24 -7.77
CA GLN A 250 -12.09 10.26 -7.69
C GLN A 250 -11.69 8.92 -8.33
N PRO A 251 -12.06 7.77 -7.73
CA PRO A 251 -11.71 6.47 -8.29
C PRO A 251 -12.43 6.23 -9.62
N LYS A 252 -11.66 5.84 -10.65
CA LYS A 252 -12.16 5.74 -12.05
C LYS A 252 -12.40 4.32 -12.52
N SER A 253 -12.08 3.32 -11.69
CA SER A 253 -12.26 1.92 -12.09
C SER A 253 -13.75 1.59 -12.22
N SER A 254 -14.13 0.86 -13.28
CA SER A 254 -15.51 0.44 -13.50
C SER A 254 -16.11 -0.30 -12.31
N ALA A 255 -15.31 -1.14 -11.63
CA ALA A 255 -15.74 -1.86 -10.43
C ALA A 255 -16.12 -0.91 -9.28
N TYR A 256 -15.30 0.13 -9.04
CA TYR A 256 -15.58 1.13 -8.01
C TYR A 256 -16.85 1.91 -8.32
N ILE A 257 -16.96 2.46 -9.54
CA ILE A 257 -18.12 3.26 -9.95
C ILE A 257 -19.40 2.45 -9.82
N LYS A 258 -19.39 1.19 -10.26
CA LYS A 258 -20.59 0.36 -10.19
C LYS A 258 -21.04 0.04 -8.77
N ILE A 259 -20.11 -0.23 -7.86
CA ILE A 259 -20.44 -0.46 -6.44
C ILE A 259 -20.84 0.85 -5.76
N GLN A 260 -20.21 1.97 -6.10
CA GLN A 260 -20.60 3.30 -5.64
C GLN A 260 -22.02 3.65 -6.06
N ASP A 261 -22.38 3.44 -7.33
CA ASP A 261 -23.74 3.67 -7.83
C ASP A 261 -24.75 2.78 -7.12
N ALA A 262 -24.40 1.50 -6.88
CA ALA A 262 -25.27 0.59 -6.14
C ALA A 262 -25.48 1.05 -4.69
N LEU A 263 -24.43 1.52 -4.01
CA LEU A 263 -24.50 2.07 -2.66
C LEU A 263 -25.34 3.36 -2.63
N LYS A 264 -25.09 4.29 -3.54
CA LYS A 264 -25.82 5.55 -3.68
C LYS A 264 -27.32 5.35 -3.91
N ASN A 265 -27.68 4.35 -4.70
CA ASN A 265 -29.06 4.03 -5.03
C ASN A 265 -29.73 3.12 -3.99
N ASN A 266 -29.09 2.84 -2.85
CA ASN A 266 -29.58 1.92 -1.81
C ASN A 266 -29.99 0.55 -2.39
N THR A 267 -29.22 0.05 -3.36
CA THR A 267 -29.48 -1.26 -3.99
C THR A 267 -29.38 -2.34 -2.93
N VAL A 268 -30.35 -3.26 -2.90
CA VAL A 268 -30.35 -4.43 -2.02
C VAL A 268 -29.94 -5.65 -2.84
N TYR A 269 -28.90 -6.35 -2.40
CA TYR A 269 -28.44 -7.56 -3.08
C TYR A 269 -29.34 -8.73 -2.70
N GLN A 270 -29.72 -9.55 -3.69
CA GLN A 270 -30.63 -10.66 -3.48
C GLN A 270 -30.08 -11.62 -2.42
N GLY A 271 -30.90 -11.92 -1.39
CA GLY A 271 -30.54 -12.82 -0.30
C GLY A 271 -29.85 -12.14 0.90
N LEU A 272 -29.62 -10.82 0.86
CA LEU A 272 -29.11 -10.04 1.98
C LEU A 272 -30.13 -8.97 2.40
N THR A 273 -30.04 -8.52 3.64
CA THR A 273 -30.76 -7.32 4.11
C THR A 273 -30.15 -6.04 3.51
N ALA A 274 -30.87 -4.93 3.62
CA ALA A 274 -30.35 -3.63 3.20
C ALA A 274 -29.09 -3.22 4.00
N GLU A 275 -29.05 -3.50 5.30
CA GLU A 275 -27.89 -3.19 6.14
C GLU A 275 -26.66 -4.04 5.76
N GLU A 276 -26.84 -5.35 5.57
CA GLU A 276 -25.77 -6.24 5.15
C GLU A 276 -25.25 -5.87 3.76
N THR A 277 -26.14 -5.54 2.83
CA THR A 277 -25.76 -5.08 1.49
C THR A 277 -24.94 -3.80 1.56
N ARG A 278 -25.44 -2.79 2.29
CA ARG A 278 -24.74 -1.51 2.48
C ARG A 278 -23.34 -1.75 3.06
N LYS A 279 -23.25 -2.47 4.18
CA LYS A 279 -21.97 -2.82 4.82
C LYS A 279 -21.02 -3.49 3.82
N THR A 280 -21.52 -4.45 3.04
CA THR A 280 -20.70 -5.18 2.06
C THR A 280 -20.15 -4.25 0.97
N PHE A 281 -20.96 -3.32 0.46
CA PHE A 281 -20.51 -2.32 -0.52
C PHE A 281 -19.48 -1.35 0.07
N GLU A 282 -19.68 -0.87 1.31
CA GLU A 282 -18.71 0.01 1.98
C GLU A 282 -17.33 -0.66 2.12
N LEU A 283 -17.33 -1.94 2.51
CA LEU A 283 -16.11 -2.74 2.64
C LEU A 283 -15.44 -3.00 1.28
N ALA A 284 -16.21 -3.22 0.22
CA ALA A 284 -15.68 -3.38 -1.13
C ALA A 284 -15.05 -2.09 -1.65
N LEU A 285 -15.71 -0.94 -1.45
CA LEU A 285 -15.18 0.37 -1.82
C LEU A 285 -13.89 0.69 -1.04
N GLU A 286 -13.80 0.31 0.24
CA GLU A 286 -12.56 0.44 1.01
C GLU A 286 -11.41 -0.38 0.41
N ARG A 287 -11.64 -1.67 0.10
CA ARG A 287 -10.62 -2.52 -0.54
C ARG A 287 -10.16 -1.99 -1.89
N LEU A 288 -11.09 -1.49 -2.70
CA LEU A 288 -10.78 -0.94 -4.02
C LEU A 288 -9.91 0.32 -3.97
N ARG A 289 -9.84 1.02 -2.83
CA ARG A 289 -8.96 2.19 -2.62
C ARG A 289 -7.54 1.83 -2.21
N TRP A 290 -7.24 0.58 -1.84
CA TRP A 290 -5.91 0.21 -1.33
C TRP A 290 -4.77 0.23 -2.37
N ARG A 291 -5.03 0.57 -3.64
CA ARG A 291 -4.01 0.74 -4.70
C ARG A 291 -2.98 -0.42 -4.72
N ASN A 292 -3.47 -1.65 -4.55
CA ASN A 292 -2.68 -2.88 -4.49
C ASN A 292 -2.72 -3.69 -5.80
N LYS A 293 -3.46 -3.20 -6.81
CA LYS A 293 -3.60 -3.86 -8.13
C LYS A 293 -2.39 -3.60 -9.05
N PRO A 294 -2.05 -4.55 -9.95
CA PRO A 294 -1.00 -4.38 -10.95
C PRO A 294 -1.30 -3.26 -11.95
N SER A 295 -0.24 -2.58 -12.40
CA SER A 295 -0.21 -1.84 -13.68
C SER A 295 0.42 -2.67 -14.82
N ALA A 296 0.74 -3.94 -14.57
CA ALA A 296 1.41 -4.81 -15.52
C ALA A 296 0.49 -5.19 -16.69
N LYS A 297 1.07 -5.30 -17.89
CA LYS A 297 0.33 -5.75 -19.08
C LYS A 297 -0.16 -7.19 -18.97
N ARG A 298 0.60 -8.05 -18.29
CA ARG A 298 0.24 -9.46 -18.05
C ARG A 298 0.31 -9.73 -16.56
N TYR A 299 -0.70 -10.36 -15.99
CA TYR A 299 -0.68 -10.76 -14.58
C TYR A 299 -1.70 -11.87 -14.30
N VAL A 300 -1.44 -12.61 -13.23
CA VAL A 300 -2.38 -13.56 -12.62
C VAL A 300 -3.03 -12.89 -11.40
N TRP A 301 -4.35 -12.94 -11.33
CA TRP A 301 -5.11 -12.48 -10.17
C TRP A 301 -5.99 -13.62 -9.66
N VAL A 302 -5.80 -13.98 -8.40
CA VAL A 302 -6.60 -14.96 -7.69
C VAL A 302 -7.48 -14.21 -6.69
N ASN A 303 -8.79 -14.25 -6.90
CA ASN A 303 -9.73 -13.84 -5.86
C ASN A 303 -9.99 -15.04 -4.95
N ILE A 304 -9.37 -15.02 -3.78
CA ILE A 304 -9.46 -16.11 -2.78
C ILE A 304 -10.91 -16.31 -2.33
N ALA A 305 -11.69 -15.23 -2.19
CA ALA A 305 -13.07 -15.30 -1.69
C ALA A 305 -14.02 -16.00 -2.68
N ASP A 306 -13.82 -15.81 -3.99
CA ASP A 306 -14.62 -16.45 -5.05
C ASP A 306 -14.02 -17.78 -5.54
N PHE A 307 -12.84 -18.14 -5.05
CA PHE A 307 -12.10 -19.33 -5.47
C PHE A 307 -11.86 -19.38 -6.99
N THR A 308 -11.51 -18.24 -7.58
CA THR A 308 -11.28 -18.10 -9.03
C THR A 308 -9.92 -17.47 -9.31
N LEU A 309 -9.21 -18.02 -10.29
CA LEU A 309 -7.99 -17.46 -10.86
C LEU A 309 -8.30 -16.88 -12.23
N HIS A 310 -7.81 -15.68 -12.47
CA HIS A 310 -7.89 -14.96 -13.72
C HIS A 310 -6.48 -14.66 -14.23
N TYR A 311 -6.25 -14.81 -15.52
CA TYR A 311 -5.05 -14.30 -16.19
C TYR A 311 -5.47 -13.19 -17.15
N PHE A 312 -4.84 -12.03 -16.99
CA PHE A 312 -5.07 -10.86 -17.82
C PHE A 312 -3.88 -10.60 -18.73
N GLU A 313 -4.17 -10.16 -19.95
CA GLU A 313 -3.18 -9.66 -20.90
C GLU A 313 -3.73 -8.43 -21.63
N ASN A 314 -2.98 -7.34 -21.60
CA ASN A 314 -3.32 -6.03 -22.16
C ASN A 314 -4.72 -5.54 -21.72
N GLY A 315 -5.06 -5.77 -20.45
CA GLY A 315 -6.33 -5.36 -19.85
C GLY A 315 -7.51 -6.29 -20.13
N ALA A 316 -7.34 -7.33 -20.96
CA ALA A 316 -8.38 -8.32 -21.25
C ALA A 316 -8.14 -9.61 -20.46
N GLU A 317 -9.20 -10.19 -19.91
CA GLU A 317 -9.16 -11.55 -19.35
C GLU A 317 -8.96 -12.56 -20.48
N LYS A 318 -7.92 -13.40 -20.37
CA LYS A 318 -7.59 -14.43 -21.38
C LYS A 318 -7.84 -15.85 -20.89
N LEU A 319 -7.88 -16.05 -19.57
CA LEU A 319 -8.13 -17.33 -18.94
C LEU A 319 -8.78 -17.09 -17.58
N SER A 320 -9.77 -17.92 -17.27
CA SER A 320 -10.40 -18.00 -15.96
C SER A 320 -10.58 -19.47 -15.60
N MET A 321 -10.27 -19.83 -14.36
CA MET A 321 -10.41 -21.19 -13.86
C MET A 321 -10.71 -21.20 -12.36
N LYS A 322 -11.29 -22.30 -11.89
CA LYS A 322 -11.47 -22.50 -10.45
C LYS A 322 -10.13 -22.75 -9.78
N VAL A 323 -10.07 -22.37 -8.51
CA VAL A 323 -8.99 -22.74 -7.60
C VAL A 323 -9.53 -23.35 -6.32
N CYS A 324 -8.68 -24.05 -5.58
CA CYS A 324 -8.90 -24.33 -4.17
C CYS A 324 -7.92 -23.53 -3.33
N ALA A 325 -8.41 -22.89 -2.27
CA ALA A 325 -7.62 -22.08 -1.36
C ALA A 325 -7.50 -22.77 0.00
N GLY A 326 -6.75 -22.14 0.91
CA GLY A 326 -6.60 -22.53 2.29
C GLY A 326 -7.91 -22.62 3.06
N LYS A 327 -8.00 -23.49 4.07
CA LYS A 327 -9.16 -23.58 4.96
C LYS A 327 -9.40 -22.25 5.71
N GLY A 328 -10.67 -21.96 5.96
CA GLY A 328 -11.10 -20.84 6.81
C GLY A 328 -11.12 -21.21 8.30
N PRO A 329 -11.36 -20.24 9.20
CA PRO A 329 -11.29 -20.46 10.64
C PRO A 329 -12.38 -21.43 11.14
N ASP A 330 -13.56 -21.42 10.52
CA ASP A 330 -14.67 -22.31 10.88
C ASP A 330 -14.45 -23.77 10.41
N GLN A 331 -13.37 -24.03 9.67
CA GLN A 331 -13.04 -25.32 9.03
C GLN A 331 -11.76 -25.93 9.60
N GLU A 332 -11.19 -25.30 10.64
CA GLU A 332 -9.98 -25.75 11.32
C GLU A 332 -10.32 -26.49 12.61
N ASP A 333 -9.95 -27.77 12.67
CA ASP A 333 -9.88 -28.52 13.93
C ASP A 333 -8.53 -28.20 14.60
N GLY A 334 -8.41 -27.03 15.24
CA GLY A 334 -7.23 -26.64 16.04
C GLY A 334 -6.69 -25.23 15.77
N PRO A 335 -5.53 -24.86 16.37
CA PRO A 335 -5.01 -23.48 16.36
C PRO A 335 -4.28 -23.09 15.06
N HIS A 336 -4.42 -23.87 13.99
CA HIS A 336 -3.53 -23.83 12.82
C HIS A 336 -4.11 -23.05 11.64
N ASN A 337 -3.77 -21.77 11.54
CA ASN A 337 -4.24 -20.92 10.44
C ASN A 337 -3.70 -21.36 9.06
N HIS A 338 -4.58 -22.02 8.30
CA HIS A 338 -4.36 -22.52 6.95
C HIS A 338 -4.85 -21.57 5.86
N GLN A 339 -5.33 -20.38 6.20
CA GLN A 339 -5.83 -19.42 5.22
C GLN A 339 -4.75 -19.10 4.19
N THR A 340 -5.15 -19.07 2.91
CA THR A 340 -4.28 -18.55 1.85
C THR A 340 -4.02 -17.07 2.16
N PRO A 341 -2.76 -16.67 2.33
CA PRO A 341 -2.43 -15.28 2.64
C PRO A 341 -2.73 -14.38 1.45
N GLN A 342 -3.15 -13.15 1.74
CA GLN A 342 -3.21 -12.09 0.74
C GLN A 342 -1.77 -11.67 0.41
N LEU A 343 -1.31 -11.84 -0.82
CA LEU A 343 0.07 -11.50 -1.20
C LEU A 343 0.19 -11.07 -2.65
N SER A 344 1.26 -10.34 -2.96
CA SER A 344 1.64 -9.96 -4.32
C SER A 344 3.09 -10.37 -4.59
N SER A 345 3.36 -11.03 -5.71
CA SER A 345 4.70 -11.49 -6.09
C SER A 345 4.83 -11.63 -7.62
N GLU A 346 5.87 -12.31 -8.10
CA GLU A 346 6.11 -12.57 -9.52
C GLU A 346 6.48 -14.05 -9.76
N ILE A 347 5.72 -14.71 -10.63
CA ILE A 347 5.98 -16.08 -11.08
C ILE A 347 7.27 -16.07 -11.92
N TYR A 348 8.25 -16.88 -11.52
CA TYR A 348 9.56 -16.95 -12.17
C TYR A 348 9.86 -18.27 -12.86
N ASN A 349 9.16 -19.35 -12.54
CA ASN A 349 9.30 -20.63 -13.23
C ASN A 349 8.02 -21.48 -13.04
N ALA A 350 7.99 -22.56 -13.81
CA ALA A 350 7.16 -23.71 -13.55
C ALA A 350 8.09 -24.90 -13.28
N GLN A 351 7.89 -25.60 -12.17
CA GLN A 351 8.56 -26.86 -11.89
C GLN A 351 7.61 -27.99 -12.28
N VAL A 352 7.99 -28.76 -13.30
CA VAL A 352 7.28 -29.94 -13.78
C VAL A 352 7.71 -31.14 -12.94
N ASN A 353 6.77 -32.03 -12.66
CA ASN A 353 6.94 -33.23 -11.84
C ASN A 353 7.60 -32.92 -10.48
N PRO A 354 7.03 -32.02 -9.66
CA PRO A 354 7.68 -31.51 -8.47
C PRO A 354 7.89 -32.59 -7.39
N VAL A 355 9.02 -32.52 -6.69
CA VAL A 355 9.16 -33.17 -5.38
C VAL A 355 8.42 -32.31 -4.35
N TRP A 356 7.53 -32.92 -3.57
CA TRP A 356 6.88 -32.24 -2.46
C TRP A 356 7.68 -32.44 -1.18
N ASN A 357 8.35 -31.38 -0.73
CA ASN A 357 8.97 -31.35 0.59
C ASN A 357 7.87 -31.04 1.61
N ILE A 358 7.44 -32.06 2.36
CA ILE A 358 6.28 -31.96 3.25
C ILE A 358 6.62 -31.01 4.42
N PRO A 359 5.87 -29.91 4.62
CA PRO A 359 6.06 -29.02 5.76
C PRO A 359 5.97 -29.77 7.09
N GLN A 360 6.78 -29.35 8.06
CA GLN A 360 6.80 -29.98 9.38
C GLN A 360 5.44 -29.95 10.08
N SER A 361 4.62 -28.92 9.85
CA SER A 361 3.26 -28.86 10.39
C SER A 361 2.37 -29.98 9.88
N ILE A 362 2.35 -30.21 8.56
CA ILE A 362 1.58 -31.30 7.92
C ILE A 362 2.14 -32.66 8.37
N ALA A 363 3.47 -32.79 8.42
CA ALA A 363 4.10 -34.02 8.85
C ALA A 363 3.72 -34.40 10.31
N LYS A 364 3.63 -33.41 11.21
CA LYS A 364 3.27 -33.62 12.62
C LYS A 364 1.78 -33.86 12.83
N ASN A 365 0.94 -33.14 12.09
CA ASN A 365 -0.49 -33.07 12.34
C ASN A 365 -1.32 -34.05 11.51
N GLU A 366 -0.78 -34.55 10.38
CA GLU A 366 -1.50 -35.43 9.46
C GLU A 366 -0.71 -36.72 9.20
N ILE A 367 0.53 -36.60 8.71
CA ILE A 367 1.32 -37.77 8.30
C ILE A 367 1.60 -38.70 9.47
N LEU A 368 1.94 -38.16 10.65
CA LEU A 368 2.20 -38.97 11.85
C LEU A 368 0.98 -39.77 12.28
N GLU A 369 -0.23 -39.22 12.15
CA GLU A 369 -1.47 -39.92 12.46
C GLU A 369 -1.68 -41.09 11.47
N HIS A 370 -1.55 -40.82 10.17
CA HIS A 370 -1.73 -41.84 9.14
C HIS A 370 -0.71 -42.98 9.23
N VAL A 371 0.58 -42.67 9.45
CA VAL A 371 1.62 -43.72 9.52
C VAL A 371 1.55 -44.53 10.82
N LYS A 372 1.01 -43.96 11.91
CA LYS A 372 0.71 -44.71 13.13
C LYS A 372 -0.45 -45.69 12.94
N ALA A 373 -1.43 -45.32 12.11
CA ALA A 373 -2.58 -46.16 11.80
C ALA A 373 -2.24 -47.25 10.75
N ASP A 374 -1.41 -46.92 9.76
CA ASP A 374 -0.94 -47.82 8.70
C ASP A 374 0.55 -47.60 8.42
N PRO A 375 1.44 -48.51 8.85
CA PRO A 375 2.89 -48.41 8.58
C PRO A 375 3.24 -48.36 7.08
N TYR A 376 2.40 -48.90 6.20
CA TYR A 376 2.62 -48.89 4.75
C TYR A 376 2.15 -47.60 4.08
N TYR A 377 1.48 -46.70 4.81
CA TYR A 377 0.95 -45.44 4.30
C TYR A 377 2.00 -44.64 3.50
N LEU A 378 3.22 -44.52 4.02
CA LEU A 378 4.27 -43.73 3.39
C LEU A 378 4.69 -44.32 2.04
N VAL A 379 4.91 -45.63 1.97
CA VAL A 379 5.31 -46.33 0.74
C VAL A 379 4.19 -46.26 -0.30
N ASN A 380 2.95 -46.55 0.11
CA ASN A 380 1.77 -46.51 -0.75
C ASN A 380 1.49 -45.11 -1.34
N ASN A 381 1.93 -44.05 -0.65
CA ASN A 381 1.78 -42.67 -1.11
C ASN A 381 3.08 -42.09 -1.72
N GLY A 382 4.12 -42.90 -1.93
CA GLY A 382 5.40 -42.46 -2.50
C GLY A 382 6.16 -41.45 -1.63
N ILE A 383 5.94 -41.48 -0.32
CA ILE A 383 6.56 -40.59 0.67
C ILE A 383 7.83 -41.25 1.23
N ASN A 384 8.96 -40.61 1.01
CA ASN A 384 10.24 -41.03 1.56
C ASN A 384 10.52 -40.30 2.88
N VAL A 385 11.04 -41.02 3.87
CA VAL A 385 11.45 -40.49 5.17
C VAL A 385 12.96 -40.29 5.21
N TYR A 386 13.39 -39.20 5.83
CA TYR A 386 14.78 -38.83 6.01
C TYR A 386 15.08 -38.45 7.45
N ALA A 387 16.24 -38.84 7.96
CA ALA A 387 16.78 -38.35 9.23
C ALA A 387 17.10 -36.84 9.16
N LYS A 388 17.30 -36.20 10.32
CA LYS A 388 17.79 -34.80 10.38
C LYS A 388 19.11 -34.61 9.62
N SER A 389 19.96 -35.62 9.62
CA SER A 389 21.25 -35.68 8.90
C SER A 389 21.08 -35.68 7.37
N GLY A 390 19.89 -36.00 6.86
CA GLY A 390 19.60 -36.10 5.42
C GLY A 390 19.69 -37.52 4.86
N GLU A 391 20.06 -38.52 5.67
CA GLU A 391 20.03 -39.93 5.28
C GLU A 391 18.60 -40.40 5.04
N LYS A 392 18.36 -41.11 3.93
CA LYS A 392 17.08 -41.76 3.65
C LYS A 392 16.94 -42.98 4.54
N LEU A 393 15.86 -43.05 5.28
CA LEU A 393 15.56 -44.19 6.17
C LEU A 393 14.54 -45.11 5.51
N ASP A 394 14.55 -46.37 5.93
CA ASP A 394 13.45 -47.28 5.64
C ASP A 394 12.30 -46.99 6.62
N ALA A 395 11.14 -46.63 6.06
CA ALA A 395 9.97 -46.27 6.83
C ALA A 395 9.43 -47.44 7.68
N GLU A 396 9.58 -48.67 7.22
CA GLU A 396 9.05 -49.87 7.90
C GLU A 396 9.93 -50.27 9.10
N SER A 397 11.19 -49.81 9.12
CA SER A 397 12.12 -50.04 10.23
C SER A 397 11.91 -49.10 11.43
N ILE A 398 11.07 -48.06 11.27
CA ILE A 398 10.83 -47.04 12.29
C ILE A 398 9.62 -47.45 13.13
N ASP A 399 9.79 -47.51 14.46
CA ASP A 399 8.65 -47.62 15.37
C ASP A 399 7.90 -46.29 15.46
N TRP A 400 6.89 -46.12 14.60
CA TRP A 400 6.08 -44.91 14.54
C TRP A 400 5.27 -44.68 15.81
N SER A 401 4.95 -45.72 16.58
CA SER A 401 4.12 -45.61 17.78
C SER A 401 4.80 -44.78 18.88
N SER A 402 6.13 -44.86 18.99
CA SER A 402 6.94 -44.11 19.95
C SER A 402 7.30 -42.69 19.49
N VAL A 403 6.99 -42.32 18.25
CA VAL A 403 7.29 -40.97 17.72
C VAL A 403 6.26 -39.95 18.24
N SER A 404 6.75 -38.90 18.90
CA SER A 404 5.93 -37.75 19.32
C SER A 404 5.89 -36.65 18.24
N ALA A 405 4.75 -35.98 18.11
CA ALA A 405 4.59 -34.80 17.25
C ALA A 405 5.45 -33.61 17.73
N SER A 406 5.69 -33.47 19.03
CA SER A 406 6.53 -32.38 19.59
C SER A 406 7.96 -32.47 19.06
N ASP A 407 8.52 -33.68 19.05
CA ASP A 407 9.95 -33.95 18.85
C ASP A 407 10.28 -34.76 17.59
N MET A 408 9.34 -34.84 16.64
CA MET A 408 9.48 -35.62 15.41
C MET A 408 10.81 -35.32 14.68
N PRO A 409 11.76 -36.27 14.64
CA PRO A 409 13.11 -36.02 14.15
C PRO A 409 13.27 -36.31 12.65
N TYR A 410 12.16 -36.36 11.90
CA TYR A 410 12.15 -36.81 10.51
C TYR A 410 11.71 -35.70 9.55
N LYS A 411 12.19 -35.80 8.32
CA LYS A 411 11.73 -35.00 7.17
C LYS A 411 11.10 -35.94 6.15
N PHE A 412 10.01 -35.50 5.54
CA PHE A 412 9.29 -36.29 4.55
C PHE A 412 9.32 -35.60 3.19
N LYS A 413 9.50 -36.39 2.13
CA LYS A 413 9.43 -35.92 0.75
C LYS A 413 8.60 -36.88 -0.08
N GLN A 414 7.53 -36.38 -0.70
CA GLN A 414 6.78 -37.15 -1.68
C GLN A 414 7.50 -37.07 -3.03
N ALA A 415 7.78 -38.23 -3.61
CA ALA A 415 8.42 -38.33 -4.92
C ALA A 415 7.47 -37.86 -6.04
N PRO A 416 8.00 -37.46 -7.22
CA PRO A 416 7.17 -37.16 -8.37
C PRO A 416 6.34 -38.39 -8.79
N GLY A 417 5.09 -38.16 -9.20
CA GLY A 417 4.17 -39.22 -9.57
C GLY A 417 2.74 -38.70 -9.69
N ASN A 418 1.84 -39.56 -10.18
CA ASN A 418 0.43 -39.20 -10.38
C ASN A 418 -0.28 -38.90 -9.05
N GLU A 419 0.12 -39.55 -7.96
CA GLU A 419 -0.44 -39.35 -6.61
C GLU A 419 0.27 -38.25 -5.81
N ASN A 420 1.20 -37.50 -6.44
CA ASN A 420 1.89 -36.41 -5.75
C ASN A 420 0.89 -35.29 -5.40
N SER A 421 0.89 -34.82 -4.15
CA SER A 421 -0.04 -33.80 -3.66
C SER A 421 0.11 -32.43 -4.34
N LEU A 422 1.23 -32.17 -5.00
CA LEU A 422 1.47 -30.99 -5.84
C LEU A 422 1.15 -31.23 -7.34
N GLY A 423 0.63 -32.41 -7.68
CA GLY A 423 0.32 -32.84 -9.04
C GLY A 423 1.55 -32.89 -9.95
N ARG A 424 1.34 -32.67 -11.25
CA ARG A 424 2.38 -32.75 -12.28
C ARG A 424 3.12 -31.42 -12.51
N ILE A 425 2.69 -30.32 -11.91
CA ILE A 425 3.33 -29.00 -12.09
C ILE A 425 3.02 -28.04 -10.94
N LYS A 426 4.01 -27.24 -10.54
CA LYS A 426 3.83 -26.08 -9.65
C LYS A 426 4.46 -24.82 -10.22
N PHE A 427 3.81 -23.68 -10.05
CA PHE A 427 4.30 -22.37 -10.44
C PHE A 427 4.84 -21.65 -9.21
N GLN A 428 6.12 -21.27 -9.27
CA GLN A 428 6.79 -20.67 -8.11
C GLN A 428 6.94 -19.16 -8.26
N PHE A 429 6.77 -18.48 -7.13
CA PHE A 429 6.95 -17.04 -6.96
C PHE A 429 7.55 -16.77 -5.58
N PRO A 430 8.43 -15.77 -5.40
CA PRO A 430 9.06 -15.54 -4.10
C PRO A 430 8.03 -15.13 -3.05
N ASN A 431 7.97 -15.84 -1.93
CA ASN A 431 7.13 -15.46 -0.80
C ASN A 431 7.63 -16.11 0.50
N GLY A 432 7.41 -15.45 1.64
CA GLY A 432 7.80 -15.96 2.96
C GLY A 432 6.83 -16.98 3.56
N SER A 433 5.74 -17.32 2.84
CA SER A 433 4.66 -18.17 3.34
C SER A 433 4.65 -19.57 2.71
N SER A 434 5.64 -19.90 1.87
CA SER A 434 5.72 -21.16 1.12
C SER A 434 4.46 -21.50 0.30
N VAL A 435 3.82 -20.47 -0.26
CA VAL A 435 2.62 -20.59 -1.10
C VAL A 435 3.03 -20.78 -2.57
N TYR A 436 2.32 -21.65 -3.29
CA TYR A 436 2.47 -21.87 -4.73
C TYR A 436 1.10 -21.90 -5.40
N LEU A 437 1.08 -21.71 -6.73
CA LEU A 437 -0.02 -22.21 -7.56
C LEU A 437 0.39 -23.60 -8.04
N HIS A 438 -0.43 -24.63 -7.89
CA HIS A 438 -0.02 -25.98 -8.26
C HIS A 438 -1.18 -26.87 -8.71
N ASP A 439 -0.84 -27.92 -9.42
CA ASP A 439 -1.75 -29.00 -9.80
C ASP A 439 -2.13 -29.88 -8.58
N THR A 440 -3.09 -30.77 -8.71
CA THR A 440 -3.51 -31.70 -7.66
C THR A 440 -4.16 -32.95 -8.25
N PRO A 441 -3.87 -34.16 -7.76
CA PRO A 441 -4.64 -35.36 -8.13
C PRO A 441 -6.06 -35.32 -7.57
N ALA A 442 -6.27 -34.65 -6.42
CA ALA A 442 -7.59 -34.48 -5.82
C ALA A 442 -8.43 -33.45 -6.59
N GLN A 443 -9.17 -33.92 -7.60
CA GLN A 443 -10.00 -33.08 -8.49
C GLN A 443 -11.41 -32.81 -7.95
N GLU A 444 -11.95 -33.67 -7.09
CA GLU A 444 -13.30 -33.52 -6.53
C GLU A 444 -13.59 -32.16 -5.88
N PRO A 445 -12.67 -31.51 -5.15
CA PRO A 445 -12.91 -30.18 -4.59
C PRO A 445 -13.26 -29.10 -5.61
N PHE A 446 -12.87 -29.22 -6.88
CA PHE A 446 -13.26 -28.26 -7.92
C PHE A 446 -14.75 -28.32 -8.29
N LYS A 447 -15.47 -29.34 -7.83
CA LYS A 447 -16.94 -29.46 -7.97
C LYS A 447 -17.69 -28.80 -6.81
N MET A 448 -16.99 -28.44 -5.72
CA MET A 448 -17.61 -27.81 -4.55
C MET A 448 -17.83 -26.31 -4.75
N GLN A 449 -18.86 -25.77 -4.10
CA GLN A 449 -19.12 -24.34 -4.07
C GLN A 449 -18.09 -23.58 -3.22
N VAL A 450 -17.80 -24.10 -2.02
CA VAL A 450 -16.76 -23.58 -1.12
C VAL A 450 -15.51 -24.44 -1.29
N ARG A 451 -14.42 -23.84 -1.79
CA ARG A 451 -13.17 -24.58 -2.13
C ARG A 451 -12.01 -24.22 -1.21
N ALA A 452 -12.32 -23.88 0.05
CA ALA A 452 -11.35 -23.65 1.12
C ALA A 452 -10.98 -25.00 1.76
N VAL A 453 -10.08 -25.75 1.11
CA VAL A 453 -9.74 -27.14 1.49
C VAL A 453 -8.24 -27.40 1.62
N SER A 454 -7.40 -26.41 1.32
CA SER A 454 -5.94 -26.55 1.27
C SER A 454 -5.27 -26.09 2.57
N HIS A 455 -3.96 -26.32 2.69
CA HIS A 455 -3.12 -25.84 3.78
C HIS A 455 -2.41 -24.51 3.46
N GLY A 456 -3.09 -23.63 2.71
CA GLY A 456 -2.63 -22.27 2.38
C GLY A 456 -2.11 -22.08 0.95
N CYS A 457 -1.60 -23.13 0.29
CA CYS A 457 -1.30 -23.10 -1.14
C CYS A 457 -2.58 -23.02 -1.99
N VAL A 458 -2.45 -22.68 -3.28
CA VAL A 458 -3.57 -22.58 -4.21
C VAL A 458 -3.49 -23.68 -5.26
N ARG A 459 -4.47 -24.58 -5.25
CA ARG A 459 -4.61 -25.62 -6.27
C ARG A 459 -5.34 -25.04 -7.48
N VAL A 460 -4.87 -25.29 -8.70
CA VAL A 460 -5.47 -24.78 -9.93
C VAL A 460 -6.17 -25.90 -10.70
N GLU A 461 -7.38 -25.64 -11.22
CA GLU A 461 -8.20 -26.65 -11.92
C GLU A 461 -7.57 -27.07 -13.26
N LYS A 462 -6.88 -26.16 -13.93
CA LYS A 462 -6.38 -26.35 -15.30
C LYS A 462 -4.92 -25.92 -15.43
N PRO A 463 -3.98 -26.66 -14.81
CA PRO A 463 -2.58 -26.26 -14.73
C PRO A 463 -1.89 -26.12 -16.10
N LEU A 464 -2.21 -26.99 -17.06
CA LEU A 464 -1.61 -26.91 -18.40
C LEU A 464 -2.11 -25.68 -19.18
N GLU A 465 -3.39 -25.29 -19.04
CA GLU A 465 -3.92 -24.05 -19.61
C GLU A 465 -3.24 -22.82 -18.99
N LEU A 466 -2.98 -22.83 -17.67
CA LEU A 466 -2.23 -21.78 -16.99
C LEU A 466 -0.78 -21.71 -17.51
N ALA A 467 -0.11 -22.85 -17.69
CA ALA A 467 1.22 -22.90 -18.28
C ALA A 467 1.22 -22.29 -19.70
N ARG A 468 0.25 -22.67 -20.54
CA ARG A 468 0.10 -22.10 -21.89
C ARG A 468 -0.08 -20.59 -21.85
N ALA A 469 -0.93 -20.08 -20.95
CA ALA A 469 -1.16 -18.64 -20.80
C ALA A 469 0.11 -17.88 -20.37
N LEU A 470 0.94 -18.47 -19.51
CA LEU A 470 2.17 -17.85 -19.02
C LEU A 470 3.31 -17.87 -20.07
N TYR A 471 3.50 -19.02 -20.73
CA TYR A 471 4.64 -19.30 -21.62
C TYR A 471 4.35 -19.08 -23.11
N GLY A 472 3.08 -18.98 -23.52
CA GLY A 472 2.66 -19.02 -24.92
C GLY A 472 2.86 -20.40 -25.55
N ASP A 473 2.71 -20.50 -26.87
CA ASP A 473 2.79 -21.77 -27.61
C ASP A 473 4.21 -22.22 -27.99
N GLY A 474 5.23 -21.64 -27.36
CA GLY A 474 6.63 -21.85 -27.71
C GLY A 474 7.24 -23.15 -27.18
N LYS A 475 8.53 -23.36 -27.48
CA LYS A 475 9.31 -24.55 -27.07
C LYS A 475 9.22 -24.85 -25.57
N LYS A 476 9.20 -23.83 -24.71
CA LYS A 476 9.09 -24.01 -23.26
C LYS A 476 7.76 -24.62 -22.84
N PHE A 477 6.65 -24.18 -23.45
CA PHE A 477 5.35 -24.77 -23.18
C PHE A 477 5.25 -26.20 -23.72
N GLN A 478 5.74 -26.45 -24.93
CA GLN A 478 5.80 -27.81 -25.50
C GLN A 478 6.62 -28.77 -24.61
N LEU A 479 7.71 -28.29 -24.02
CA LEU A 479 8.49 -29.05 -23.04
C LEU A 479 7.68 -29.36 -21.78
N ILE A 480 6.99 -28.35 -21.22
CA ILE A 480 6.09 -28.53 -20.06
C ILE A 480 5.03 -29.60 -20.37
N GLU A 481 4.34 -29.46 -21.50
CA GLU A 481 3.28 -30.37 -21.92
C GLU A 481 3.80 -31.80 -22.08
N LYS A 482 4.96 -31.97 -22.72
CA LYS A 482 5.60 -33.28 -22.86
C LYS A 482 5.93 -33.89 -21.49
N GLU A 483 6.68 -33.19 -20.65
CA GLU A 483 7.19 -33.71 -19.37
C GLU A 483 6.08 -33.97 -18.33
N MET A 484 4.98 -33.21 -18.39
CA MET A 484 3.78 -33.48 -17.57
C MET A 484 3.09 -34.80 -17.93
N ASN A 485 3.29 -35.30 -19.15
CA ASN A 485 2.66 -36.54 -19.66
C ASN A 485 3.63 -37.74 -19.69
N GLU A 486 4.87 -37.60 -19.19
CA GLU A 486 5.83 -38.72 -19.15
C GLU A 486 5.44 -39.75 -18.06
N ASP A 487 5.58 -41.04 -18.39
CA ASP A 487 5.33 -42.15 -17.45
C ASP A 487 6.37 -42.21 -16.32
N ILE A 488 7.62 -41.84 -16.63
CA ILE A 488 8.72 -41.78 -15.67
C ILE A 488 9.02 -40.30 -15.40
N PRO A 489 8.40 -39.70 -14.38
CA PRO A 489 8.47 -38.27 -14.15
C PRO A 489 9.88 -37.82 -13.72
N THR A 490 10.50 -36.96 -14.52
CA THR A 490 11.74 -36.27 -14.16
C THR A 490 11.44 -34.84 -13.72
N VAL A 491 12.03 -34.42 -12.59
CA VAL A 491 11.88 -33.05 -12.08
C VAL A 491 12.57 -32.07 -13.04
N ASN A 492 11.87 -31.03 -13.47
CA ASN A 492 12.47 -29.99 -14.30
C ASN A 492 11.96 -28.59 -13.93
N ASP A 493 12.87 -27.62 -13.82
CA ASP A 493 12.57 -26.22 -13.56
C ASP A 493 12.67 -25.40 -14.85
N ILE A 494 11.52 -25.01 -15.39
CA ILE A 494 11.43 -24.26 -16.64
C ILE A 494 11.23 -22.79 -16.32
N ALA A 495 12.24 -21.96 -16.61
CA ALA A 495 12.22 -20.53 -16.26
C ALA A 495 11.21 -19.73 -17.11
N LEU A 496 10.46 -18.84 -16.46
CA LEU A 496 9.52 -17.90 -17.07
C LEU A 496 10.19 -16.53 -17.27
N THR A 497 10.26 -16.06 -18.53
CA THR A 497 10.88 -14.77 -18.86
C THR A 497 10.08 -14.08 -19.96
N PRO A 498 9.57 -12.84 -19.73
CA PRO A 498 9.61 -12.09 -18.46
C PRO A 498 8.77 -12.76 -17.37
N LYS A 499 9.13 -12.54 -16.10
CA LYS A 499 8.33 -12.98 -14.95
C LYS A 499 6.93 -12.38 -15.03
N VAL A 500 5.94 -13.09 -14.47
CA VAL A 500 4.53 -12.65 -14.51
C VAL A 500 4.06 -12.33 -13.09
N PRO A 501 3.63 -11.08 -12.81
CA PRO A 501 3.04 -10.73 -11.52
C PRO A 501 1.86 -11.63 -11.14
N VAL A 502 1.79 -12.00 -9.86
CA VAL A 502 0.70 -12.79 -9.27
C VAL A 502 0.16 -12.09 -8.02
N TYR A 503 -1.16 -12.01 -7.93
CA TYR A 503 -1.88 -11.37 -6.83
C TYR A 503 -2.88 -12.35 -6.24
N LEU A 504 -2.72 -12.63 -4.96
CA LEU A 504 -3.66 -13.39 -4.14
C LEU A 504 -4.41 -12.36 -3.29
N ASP A 505 -5.63 -12.03 -3.69
CA ASP A 505 -6.45 -10.98 -3.08
C ASP A 505 -7.72 -11.58 -2.46
N TYR A 506 -8.33 -10.88 -1.51
CA TYR A 506 -9.54 -11.34 -0.82
C TYR A 506 -10.68 -10.32 -0.98
N MET A 507 -11.56 -10.57 -1.95
CA MET A 507 -12.64 -9.64 -2.32
C MET A 507 -14.00 -10.37 -2.38
N PRO A 508 -14.75 -10.44 -1.26
CA PRO A 508 -16.07 -11.08 -1.22
C PRO A 508 -17.14 -10.35 -2.04
N CYS A 509 -17.00 -9.05 -2.25
CA CYS A 509 -17.86 -8.26 -3.13
C CYS A 509 -17.04 -7.61 -4.24
N PHE A 510 -17.31 -8.01 -5.48
CA PHE A 510 -16.56 -7.60 -6.66
C PHE A 510 -17.48 -7.46 -7.87
N VAL A 511 -16.95 -6.91 -8.96
CA VAL A 511 -17.63 -6.85 -10.25
C VAL A 511 -17.05 -7.91 -11.17
N ASP A 512 -17.90 -8.81 -11.67
CA ASP A 512 -17.49 -9.91 -12.55
C ASP A 512 -17.21 -9.45 -13.99
N SER A 513 -16.74 -10.36 -14.84
CA SER A 513 -16.41 -10.08 -16.25
C SER A 513 -17.62 -9.69 -17.11
N ARG A 514 -18.86 -9.96 -16.67
CA ARG A 514 -20.11 -9.50 -17.29
C ARG A 514 -20.51 -8.12 -16.77
N GLY A 515 -19.72 -7.55 -15.88
CA GLY A 515 -19.97 -6.28 -15.24
C GLY A 515 -20.97 -6.38 -14.10
N ASN A 516 -21.41 -7.55 -13.62
CA ASN A 516 -22.38 -7.62 -12.52
C ASN A 516 -21.68 -7.56 -11.16
N ILE A 517 -22.33 -6.91 -10.18
CA ILE A 517 -21.88 -7.02 -8.80
C ILE A 517 -22.16 -8.45 -8.33
N ARG A 518 -21.15 -9.11 -7.78
CA ARG A 518 -21.25 -10.42 -7.17
C ARG A 518 -20.81 -10.34 -5.72
N ILE A 519 -21.62 -10.92 -4.84
CA ILE A 519 -21.30 -11.13 -3.43
C ILE A 519 -21.18 -12.62 -3.18
N VAL A 520 -20.08 -13.03 -2.57
CA VAL A 520 -19.80 -14.42 -2.14
C VAL A 520 -19.58 -14.46 -0.62
N PRO A 521 -19.72 -15.63 0.02
CA PRO A 521 -19.51 -15.75 1.46
C PRO A 521 -18.11 -15.29 1.91
N ASP A 522 -18.04 -14.58 3.03
CA ASP A 522 -16.78 -14.20 3.71
C ASP A 522 -16.19 -15.41 4.45
N VAL A 523 -15.68 -16.39 3.68
CA VAL A 523 -15.12 -17.65 4.18
C VAL A 523 -13.97 -17.49 5.20
N TYR A 524 -13.28 -16.35 5.23
CA TYR A 524 -12.17 -16.07 6.16
C TYR A 524 -12.55 -15.08 7.27
N LYS A 525 -13.79 -14.61 7.32
CA LYS A 525 -14.31 -13.66 8.31
C LYS A 525 -13.54 -12.33 8.34
N LEU A 526 -12.96 -11.92 7.22
CA LEU A 526 -12.14 -10.71 7.14
C LEU A 526 -12.99 -9.44 7.06
N ASP A 527 -14.25 -9.53 6.64
CA ASP A 527 -15.17 -8.38 6.56
C ASP A 527 -15.55 -7.87 7.95
N ALA A 528 -15.73 -8.76 8.92
CA ALA A 528 -15.97 -8.36 10.31
C ALA A 528 -14.79 -7.57 10.90
N ILE A 529 -13.56 -8.04 10.67
CA ILE A 529 -12.33 -7.37 11.13
C ILE A 529 -12.21 -5.99 10.48
N LEU A 530 -12.40 -5.92 9.15
CA LEU A 530 -12.30 -4.66 8.42
C LEU A 530 -13.37 -3.66 8.85
N TYR A 531 -14.63 -4.11 8.99
CA TYR A 531 -15.74 -3.25 9.38
C TYR A 531 -15.52 -2.63 10.77
N ASN A 532 -15.09 -3.44 11.74
CA ASN A 532 -14.78 -2.94 13.08
C ASN A 532 -13.66 -1.91 13.04
N ARG A 533 -12.64 -2.14 12.21
CA ARG A 533 -11.55 -1.18 12.05
C ARG A 533 -11.98 0.11 11.36
N MET A 534 -12.85 0.04 10.34
CA MET A 534 -13.44 1.21 9.71
C MET A 534 -14.27 2.01 10.71
N LYS A 535 -15.12 1.35 11.51
CA LYS A 535 -15.94 2.03 12.51
C LYS A 535 -15.10 2.80 13.53
N GLN A 536 -14.02 2.21 14.05
CA GLN A 536 -13.08 2.89 14.96
C GLN A 536 -12.39 4.13 14.38
N VAL A 537 -12.32 4.24 13.05
CA VAL A 537 -11.64 5.35 12.37
C VAL A 537 -12.64 6.43 11.95
N LEU A 538 -13.85 6.03 11.54
CA LEU A 538 -14.87 6.93 10.99
C LEU A 538 -15.82 7.53 12.03
N TYR A 539 -15.93 6.91 13.21
CA TYR A 539 -16.83 7.27 14.32
C TYR A 539 -16.10 7.11 15.65
#